data_AF-A0A2T6D1T1-F1
#
_entry.id   AF-A0A2T6D1T1-F1
#
_cell.length_a   1.000
_cell.length_b   1.000
_cell.length_c   1.000
_cell.angle_alpha   90.00
_cell.angle_beta   90.00
_cell.angle_gamma   90.00
#
_symmetry.space_group_name_H-M   'P 1'
#
loop_
_entity.id
_entity.type
_entity.pdbx_description
1 polymer ?
#
loop_
_entity_poly.entity_id
_entity_poly.type
_entity_poly.pdbx_seq_one_letter_code
_entity_poly.pdbx_strand_id
1 'polypeptide(L)' 'MAAIASLPPEEQTDAVHAVLSGVIKQMPWSALLDVRAEIAAMFEDEHLEIVRTTLDMIDGQMALREIAGDATWR' A
#
# COMPACT_ATOMS: atom_id res chain seq x y z
N MET A 1 12.86 -2.47 -10.85
CA MET A 1 12.03 -1.93 -11.94
C MET A 1 12.13 -2.78 -13.21
N ALA A 2 13.30 -2.95 -13.83
CA ALA A 2 13.45 -3.74 -15.07
C ALA A 2 12.99 -5.21 -14.99
N ALA A 3 13.07 -5.85 -13.81
CA ALA A 3 12.66 -7.24 -13.62
C ALA A 3 11.13 -7.46 -13.53
N ILE A 4 10.36 -6.44 -13.15
CA ILE A 4 8.89 -6.52 -13.11
C ILE A 4 8.32 -6.35 -14.52
N ALA A 5 8.84 -5.38 -15.27
CA ALA A 5 8.41 -5.11 -16.64
C ALA A 5 8.66 -6.27 -17.62
N SER A 6 9.53 -7.22 -17.25
CA SER A 6 9.79 -8.45 -18.02
C SER A 6 8.85 -9.62 -17.67
N LEU A 7 8.00 -9.49 -16.66
CA LEU A 7 7.00 -10.51 -16.33
C LEU A 7 5.82 -10.44 -17.30
N PRO A 8 5.09 -11.55 -17.50
CA PRO A 8 3.80 -11.54 -18.19
C PRO A 8 2.88 -10.48 -17.57
N PRO A 9 2.11 -9.69 -18.36
CA PRO A 9 1.25 -8.62 -17.85
C PRO A 9 0.34 -9.02 -16.68
N GLU A 10 -0.15 -10.26 -16.69
CA GLU A 10 -0.95 -10.87 -15.63
C GLU A 10 -0.19 -11.03 -14.30
N GLU A 11 1.12 -11.22 -14.34
CA GLU A 11 1.99 -11.38 -13.17
C GLU A 11 2.62 -10.05 -12.71
N GLN A 12 2.61 -9.02 -13.57
CA GLN A 12 3.19 -7.71 -13.24
C GLN A 12 2.48 -7.06 -12.06
N THR A 13 1.14 -7.10 -12.03
CA THR A 13 0.34 -6.53 -10.94
C THR A 13 0.67 -7.20 -9.63
N ASP A 14 0.75 -8.53 -9.60
CA ASP A 14 1.08 -9.30 -8.39
C ASP A 14 2.50 -9.01 -7.91
N ALA A 15 3.46 -8.90 -8.83
CA ALA A 15 4.84 -8.57 -8.49
C ALA A 15 4.99 -7.14 -7.95
N VAL A 16 4.27 -6.17 -8.52
CA VAL A 16 4.20 -4.80 -7.99
C VAL A 16 3.58 -4.81 -6.60
N HIS A 17 2.47 -5.51 -6.41
CA HIS A 17 1.80 -5.64 -5.11
C HIS A 17 2.72 -6.29 -4.06
N ALA A 18 3.46 -7.34 -4.42
CA ALA A 18 4.39 -8.02 -3.51
C ALA A 18 5.52 -7.09 -3.06
N VAL A 19 6.10 -6.32 -3.98
CA VAL A 19 7.16 -5.35 -3.67
C VAL A 19 6.63 -4.23 -2.77
N LEU A 20 5.47 -3.66 -3.11
CA LEU A 20 4.85 -2.61 -2.30
C LEU A 20 4.49 -3.13 -0.91
N SER A 21 3.89 -4.32 -0.81
CA SER A 21 3.56 -4.95 0.47
C SER A 21 4.79 -5.16 1.34
N GLY A 22 5.92 -5.61 0.76
CA GLY A 22 7.18 -5.79 1.49
C GLY A 22 7.75 -4.48 2.05
N VAL A 23 7.61 -3.38 1.31
CA VAL A 23 8.03 -2.04 1.73
C VAL A 23 7.09 -1.49 2.82
N ILE A 24 5.78 -1.52 2.59
CA ILE A 24 4.74 -1.03 3.50
C ILE A 24 4.80 -1.76 4.85
N LYS A 25 5.01 -3.09 4.84
CA LYS A 25 5.16 -3.90 6.05
C LYS A 25 6.28 -3.45 7.00
N GLN A 26 7.31 -2.77 6.48
CA GLN A 26 8.44 -2.31 7.28
C GLN A 26 8.33 -0.84 7.67
N MET A 27 7.39 -0.08 7.09
CA MET A 27 7.22 1.34 7.39
C MET A 27 6.68 1.55 8.81
N PRO A 28 7.17 2.55 9.57
CA PRO A 28 6.52 2.98 10.81
C PRO A 28 5.07 3.41 10.58
N TRP A 29 4.23 3.33 11.61
CA TRP A 29 2.81 3.69 11.53
C TRP A 29 2.58 5.13 11.03
N SER A 30 3.33 6.09 11.55
CA SER A 30 3.24 7.50 11.12
C SER A 30 3.53 7.66 9.63
N ALA A 31 4.55 6.98 9.12
CA ALA A 31 4.90 7.02 7.71
C ALA A 31 3.81 6.39 6.82
N LEU A 32 3.09 5.37 7.30
CA LEU A 32 1.95 4.82 6.57
C LEU A 32 0.80 5.82 6.46
N LEU A 33 0.50 6.53 7.54
CA LEU A 33 -0.51 7.59 7.54
C LEU A 33 -0.15 8.71 6.57
N ASP A 34 1.12 9.15 6.58
CA ASP A 34 1.60 10.21 5.70
C ASP A 34 1.50 9.80 4.22
N VAL A 35 2.01 8.61 3.87
CA VAL A 35 1.95 8.08 2.49
C VAL A 35 0.50 7.89 2.03
N ARG A 36 -0.38 7.40 2.90
CA ARG A 36 -1.81 7.26 2.60
C ARG A 36 -2.44 8.63 2.28
N ALA A 37 -2.16 9.64 3.10
CA ALA A 37 -2.69 10.99 2.92
C ALA A 37 -2.16 11.63 1.62
N GLU A 38 -0.87 11.46 1.32
CA GLU A 38 -0.26 11.96 0.08
C GLU A 38 -0.89 11.32 -1.16
N ILE A 39 -1.08 9.99 -1.17
CA ILE A 39 -1.72 9.28 -2.28
C ILE A 39 -3.17 9.77 -2.45
N ALA A 40 -3.94 9.86 -1.36
CA ALA A 40 -5.32 10.31 -1.42
C ALA A 40 -5.45 11.75 -1.94
N ALA A 41 -4.56 12.66 -1.52
CA ALA A 41 -4.57 14.05 -1.97
C ALA A 41 -4.11 14.21 -3.43
N MET A 42 -3.13 13.41 -3.87
CA MET A 42 -2.60 13.50 -5.23
C MET A 42 -3.59 13.03 -6.30
N PHE A 43 -4.52 12.15 -5.93
CA PHE A 43 -5.48 11.51 -6.85
C PHE A 43 -6.94 11.75 -6.43
N GLU A 44 -7.22 12.81 -5.68
CA GLU A 44 -8.55 13.09 -5.10
C GLU A 44 -9.67 13.12 -6.17
N ASP A 45 -9.36 13.66 -7.36
CA ASP A 45 -10.29 13.79 -8.49
C ASP A 45 -10.25 12.59 -9.47
N GLU A 46 -9.36 11.61 -9.22
CA GLU A 46 -9.10 10.52 -10.16
C GLU A 46 -9.67 9.18 -9.65
N HIS A 47 -10.65 8.64 -10.36
CA HIS A 47 -11.21 7.31 -10.09
C HIS A 47 -10.33 6.18 -10.67
N LEU A 48 -9.04 6.19 -10.34
CA LEU A 48 -8.11 5.15 -10.76
C LEU A 48 -8.24 3.93 -9.86
N GLU A 49 -8.56 2.78 -10.46
CA GLU A 49 -8.67 1.51 -9.74
C GLU A 49 -7.38 1.15 -8.99
N ILE A 50 -6.22 1.46 -9.58
CA ILE A 50 -4.91 1.20 -8.96
C ILE A 50 -4.64 2.06 -7.72
N VAL A 51 -5.21 3.27 -7.67
CA VAL A 51 -5.11 4.12 -6.48
C VAL A 51 -5.95 3.51 -5.36
N ARG A 52 -7.17 3.08 -5.66
CA ARG A 52 -8.05 2.40 -4.70
C ARG A 52 -7.39 1.14 -4.15
N THR A 53 -6.88 0.25 -5.00
CA THR A 53 -6.24 -1.00 -4.55
C THR A 53 -4.97 -0.75 -3.74
N THR A 54 -4.25 0.35 -4.00
CA THR A 54 -3.09 0.76 -3.20
C THR A 54 -3.50 1.27 -1.82
N LEU A 55 -4.54 2.10 -1.73
CA LEU A 55 -5.09 2.58 -0.46
C LEU A 55 -5.65 1.41 0.37
N ASP A 56 -6.40 0.49 -0.25
CA ASP A 56 -6.92 -0.72 0.41
C ASP A 56 -5.79 -1.60 0.97
N MET A 57 -4.66 -1.70 0.26
CA MET A 57 -3.49 -2.44 0.73
C MET A 57 -2.86 -1.76 1.96
N ILE A 58 -2.74 -0.44 1.97
CA ILE A 58 -2.22 0.31 3.12
C ILE A 58 -3.15 0.14 4.33
N ASP A 59 -4.46 0.31 4.13
CA ASP A 59 -5.48 0.17 5.16
C ASP A 59 -5.49 -1.26 5.73
N GLY A 60 -5.36 -2.27 4.87
CA GLY A 60 -5.21 -3.66 5.29
C GLY A 60 -3.96 -3.91 6.14
N GLN A 61 -2.81 -3.30 5.81
CA GLN A 61 -1.59 -3.43 6.64
C GLN A 61 -1.73 -2.72 7.98
N MET A 62 -2.41 -1.57 8.01
CA MET A 62 -2.71 -0.86 9.25
C MET A 62 -3.61 -1.71 10.16
N ALA A 63 -4.72 -2.22 9.64
CA ALA A 63 -5.64 -3.07 10.39
C ALA A 63 -4.95 -4.34 10.94
N LEU A 64 -4.09 -5.00 10.14
CA LEU A 64 -3.35 -6.17 10.59
C LEU A 64 -2.41 -5.87 11.77
N ARG A 65 -1.80 -4.68 11.80
CA ARG A 65 -0.92 -4.24 12.89
C ARG A 65 -1.70 -3.91 14.16
N GLU A 66 -2.86 -3.27 14.00
CA GLU A 66 -3.79 -3.03 15.13
C GLU A 66 -4.20 -4.36 15.77
N ILE A 67 -4.54 -5.37 14.95
CA ILE A 67 -4.94 -6.71 15.41
C ILE A 67 -3.75 -7.47 16.04
N ALA A 68 -2.55 -7.37 15.46
CA ALA A 68 -1.38 -8.14 15.88
C ALA A 68 -0.74 -7.68 17.19
N GLY A 69 -1.13 -6.51 17.72
CA GLY A 69 -0.86 -6.14 19.11
C GLY A 69 -0.09 -4.85 19.29
N ASP A 70 -0.74 -3.72 19.09
CA ASP A 70 -0.36 -2.53 19.85
C ASP A 70 -1.59 -1.81 20.40
N ALA A 71 -1.64 -1.75 21.72
CA ALA A 71 -2.54 -0.92 22.49
C ALA A 71 -2.13 0.56 22.39
N THR A 72 -1.83 1.05 21.19
CA THR A 72 -1.54 2.46 20.90
C THR A 72 -2.80 3.26 20.57
N TRP A 73 -3.98 2.68 20.79
CA TRP A 73 -5.23 3.43 20.78
C TRP A 73 -5.34 4.29 22.05
N ARG A 74 -5.20 5.60 21.87
CA ARG A 74 -5.89 6.60 22.68
C ARG A 74 -7.01 7.19 21.84
#